data_AF-A0A0F9WQ31-F1
#
_entry.id   AF-A0A0F9WQ31-F1
#
_cell.length_a   1.000
_cell.length_b   1.000
_cell.length_c   1.000
_cell.angle_alpha   90.00
_cell.angle_beta   90.00
_cell.angle_gamma   90.00
#
_symmetry.space_group_name_H-M   'P 1'
#
loop_
_entity.id
_entity.type
_entity.pdbx_description
1 polymer ?
#
loop_
_entity_poly.entity_id
_entity_poly.type
_entity_poly.pdbx_seq_one_letter_code
_entity_poly.pdbx_strand_id
1 'polypeptide(L)'
;MKFLQILQILKTNEILKIIQEKHPSFTIDLEVFSCKSSKRDKKYKHFSKPFRYLVETLELAFPDYNFKEENSSNFTKMTYQEVINELMYSLMILYKCKSTVSEFVQFISLIIDKTVYLDDCEIFSYKNRNGPFEKYSWYFSFLFYSKNGKRVLMLNLKNIN
;
A
#
# COMPACT_ATOMS: atom_id res chain seq x y z
N MET A 1 -1.51 -13.44 9.28
CA MET A 1 -0.94 -12.07 9.42
C MET A 1 -1.60 -11.26 10.55
N LYS A 2 -1.06 -10.10 10.94
CA LYS A 2 -1.68 -9.13 11.88
C LYS A 2 -1.32 -7.69 11.54
N PHE A 3 -2.26 -6.75 11.67
CA PHE A 3 -2.00 -5.31 11.61
C PHE A 3 -0.98 -4.87 12.68
N LEU A 4 -0.10 -3.93 12.35
CA LEU A 4 0.92 -3.38 13.21
C LEU A 4 0.67 -1.88 13.45
N GLN A 5 0.40 -1.53 14.70
CA GLN A 5 0.27 -0.15 15.15
C GLN A 5 1.67 0.49 15.30
N ILE A 6 2.27 0.89 14.19
CA ILE A 6 3.56 1.59 14.17
C ILE A 6 3.31 3.08 14.33
N LEU A 7 3.79 3.67 15.44
CA LEU A 7 3.54 5.08 15.79
C LEU A 7 3.93 6.05 14.65
N GLN A 8 5.06 5.81 13.99
CA GLN A 8 5.51 6.62 12.86
C GLN A 8 4.50 6.60 11.69
N ILE A 9 3.90 5.44 11.40
CA ILE A 9 2.89 5.28 10.34
C ILE A 9 1.60 5.99 10.73
N LEU A 10 1.16 5.82 11.99
CA LEU A 10 -0.04 6.50 12.48
C LEU A 10 0.11 8.03 12.38
N LYS A 11 1.23 8.58 12.86
CA LYS A 11 1.54 10.02 12.74
C LYS A 11 1.64 10.47 11.28
N THR A 12 2.22 9.65 10.42
CA THR A 12 2.28 9.93 8.97
C THR A 12 0.86 10.02 8.42
N ASN A 13 -0.01 9.06 8.69
CA ASN A 13 -1.40 9.10 8.24
C ASN A 13 -2.17 10.32 8.77
N GLU A 14 -1.92 10.78 10.00
CA GLU A 14 -2.52 12.04 10.47
C GLU A 14 -2.07 13.26 9.64
N ILE A 15 -0.80 13.31 9.24
CA ILE A 15 -0.30 14.36 8.31
C ILE A 15 -0.96 14.21 6.94
N LEU A 16 -1.12 12.98 6.46
CA LEU A 16 -1.77 12.68 5.18
C LEU A 16 -3.26 13.09 5.16
N LYS A 17 -3.96 13.02 6.29
CA LYS A 17 -5.34 13.51 6.39
C LYS A 17 -5.44 15.00 6.14
N ILE A 18 -4.45 15.81 6.54
CA ILE A 18 -4.43 17.25 6.25
C ILE A 18 -4.43 17.51 4.73
N ILE A 19 -3.82 16.61 3.95
CA ILE A 19 -3.83 16.67 2.48
C ILE A 19 -5.22 16.34 1.95
N GLN A 20 -5.84 15.29 2.47
CA GLN A 20 -7.21 14.90 2.12
C GLN A 20 -8.22 16.00 2.47
N GLU A 21 -8.05 16.72 3.57
CA GLU A 21 -8.90 17.86 3.93
C GLU A 21 -8.83 18.99 2.88
N LYS A 22 -7.66 19.21 2.28
CA LYS A 22 -7.47 20.18 1.19
C LYS A 22 -7.90 19.65 -0.17
N HIS A 23 -7.85 18.33 -0.36
CA HIS A 23 -8.20 17.65 -1.60
C HIS A 23 -9.14 16.46 -1.30
N PRO A 24 -10.44 16.69 -1.03
CA PRO A 24 -11.36 15.66 -0.53
C PRO A 24 -11.54 14.46 -1.46
N SER A 25 -11.33 14.66 -2.77
CA SER A 25 -11.36 13.61 -3.77
C SER A 25 -10.16 12.67 -3.68
N PHE A 26 -9.04 13.08 -3.09
CA PHE A 26 -7.80 12.30 -3.03
C PHE A 26 -7.55 11.74 -1.63
N THR A 27 -7.14 10.48 -1.57
CA THR A 27 -6.73 9.81 -0.32
C THR A 27 -5.39 9.12 -0.54
N ILE A 28 -4.51 9.26 0.45
CA ILE A 28 -3.27 8.50 0.54
C ILE A 28 -3.14 7.95 1.97
N ASP A 29 -2.88 6.65 2.08
CA ASP A 29 -2.79 5.96 3.38
C ASP A 29 -1.69 4.88 3.36
N LEU A 30 -1.09 4.68 4.53
CA LEU A 30 -0.08 3.66 4.79
C LEU A 30 -0.56 2.72 5.89
N GLU A 31 -0.51 1.41 5.65
CA GLU A 31 -0.80 0.39 6.65
C GLU A 31 0.31 -0.65 6.68
N VAL A 32 0.55 -1.26 7.84
CA VAL A 32 1.64 -2.24 7.99
C VAL A 32 1.13 -3.48 8.68
N PHE A 33 1.54 -4.64 8.17
CA PHE A 33 1.08 -5.94 8.62
C PHE A 33 2.26 -6.89 8.82
N SER A 34 2.25 -7.65 9.91
CA SER A 34 3.23 -8.70 10.15
C SER A 34 2.89 -9.97 9.39
N CYS A 35 3.90 -10.60 8.78
CA CYS A 35 3.86 -11.92 8.15
C CYS A 35 3.86 -13.07 9.17
N LYS A 36 3.62 -12.77 10.46
CA LYS A 36 3.55 -13.77 11.52
C LYS A 36 2.30 -14.63 11.35
N SER A 37 2.49 -15.92 11.55
CA SER A 37 1.44 -16.88 11.35
C SER A 37 0.47 -16.92 12.52
N SER A 38 -0.82 -16.75 12.22
CA SER A 38 -1.95 -16.85 13.16
C SER A 38 -2.75 -18.13 12.90
N LYS A 39 -3.69 -18.52 13.79
CA LYS A 39 -4.57 -19.69 13.51
C LYS A 39 -5.47 -19.49 12.27
N ARG A 40 -5.76 -18.24 11.87
CA ARG A 40 -6.51 -17.88 10.65
C ARG A 40 -5.75 -18.14 9.35
N ASP A 41 -4.45 -18.39 9.44
CA ASP A 41 -3.54 -18.62 8.31
C ASP A 41 -3.87 -19.82 7.42
N LYS A 42 -4.80 -20.69 7.82
CA LYS A 42 -5.12 -21.92 7.06
C LYS A 42 -5.69 -21.63 5.67
N LYS A 43 -6.40 -20.50 5.48
CA LYS A 43 -7.13 -20.16 4.24
C LYS A 43 -6.21 -20.12 3.01
N TYR A 44 -5.02 -19.54 3.14
CA TYR A 44 -4.12 -19.28 2.02
C TYR A 44 -2.80 -20.05 2.08
N LYS A 45 -2.70 -21.10 2.90
CA LYS A 45 -1.44 -21.88 3.04
C LYS A 45 -0.95 -22.52 1.74
N HIS A 46 -1.87 -22.77 0.80
CA HIS A 46 -1.55 -23.37 -0.50
C HIS A 46 -0.85 -22.39 -1.45
N PHE A 47 -0.94 -21.08 -1.20
CA PHE A 47 -0.23 -20.07 -1.97
C PHE A 47 1.23 -19.97 -1.56
N SER A 48 2.11 -19.81 -2.55
CA SER A 48 3.52 -19.51 -2.34
C SER A 48 3.71 -18.08 -1.84
N LYS A 49 4.86 -17.82 -1.20
CA LYS A 49 5.29 -16.47 -0.87
C LYS A 49 5.92 -15.83 -2.11
N PRO A 50 5.76 -14.52 -2.34
CA PRO A 50 5.10 -13.55 -1.46
C PRO A 50 3.58 -13.48 -1.58
N PHE A 51 3.00 -14.04 -2.65
CA PHE A 51 1.58 -13.92 -3.00
C PHE A 51 0.62 -14.18 -1.84
N ARG A 52 0.86 -15.23 -1.06
CA ARG A 52 0.10 -15.53 0.16
C ARG A 52 -0.03 -14.33 1.10
N TYR A 53 1.08 -13.63 1.37
CA TYR A 53 1.11 -12.50 2.29
C TYR A 53 0.44 -11.25 1.70
N LEU A 54 0.46 -11.11 0.37
CA LEU A 54 -0.23 -10.01 -0.30
C LEU A 54 -1.75 -10.16 -0.16
N VAL A 55 -2.28 -11.37 -0.42
CA VAL A 55 -3.72 -11.66 -0.24
C VAL A 55 -4.15 -11.56 1.22
N GLU A 56 -3.36 -12.11 2.16
CA GLU A 56 -3.64 -11.95 3.59
C GLU A 56 -3.62 -10.49 4.05
N THR A 57 -2.81 -9.63 3.40
CA THR A 57 -2.78 -8.19 3.67
C THR A 57 -4.08 -7.51 3.22
N LEU A 58 -4.52 -7.79 1.99
CA LEU A 58 -5.77 -7.24 1.46
C LEU A 58 -7.00 -7.65 2.30
N GLU A 59 -7.11 -8.91 2.70
CA GLU A 59 -8.21 -9.39 3.54
C GLU A 59 -8.23 -8.69 4.92
N LEU A 60 -7.06 -8.35 5.48
CA LEU A 60 -6.99 -7.62 6.74
C LEU A 60 -7.33 -6.13 6.57
N ALA A 61 -6.92 -5.53 5.46
CA ALA A 61 -7.19 -4.12 5.16
C ALA A 61 -8.65 -3.88 4.76
N PHE A 62 -9.30 -4.87 4.12
CA PHE A 62 -10.66 -4.77 3.62
C PHE A 62 -11.50 -5.96 4.08
N PRO A 63 -11.88 -6.02 5.38
CA PRO A 63 -12.54 -7.18 5.96
C PRO A 63 -13.93 -7.46 5.38
N ASP A 64 -14.55 -6.47 4.74
CA ASP A 64 -15.87 -6.58 4.11
C ASP A 64 -15.85 -7.19 2.70
N TYR A 65 -14.66 -7.46 2.15
CA TYR A 65 -14.48 -8.07 0.83
C TYR A 65 -13.77 -9.41 0.92
N ASN A 66 -14.22 -10.38 0.12
CA ASN A 66 -13.70 -11.74 0.14
C ASN A 66 -12.66 -11.97 -0.97
N PHE A 67 -11.38 -12.07 -0.61
CA PHE A 67 -10.28 -12.32 -1.55
C PHE A 67 -10.00 -13.81 -1.76
N LYS A 68 -11.02 -14.69 -1.79
CA LYS A 68 -10.81 -16.15 -1.98
C LYS A 68 -10.41 -16.51 -3.40
N GLU A 69 -10.98 -15.82 -4.38
CA GLU A 69 -10.80 -16.09 -5.82
C GLU A 69 -9.66 -15.27 -6.42
N GLU A 70 -8.83 -14.69 -5.56
CA GLU A 70 -7.74 -13.81 -5.95
C GLU A 70 -6.62 -14.58 -6.65
N ASN A 71 -6.04 -14.00 -7.71
CA ASN A 71 -5.00 -14.63 -8.51
C ASN A 71 -3.74 -13.77 -8.53
N SER A 72 -2.58 -14.44 -8.59
CA SER A 72 -1.28 -13.83 -8.82
C SER A 72 -1.23 -12.88 -10.03
N SER A 73 -2.04 -13.11 -11.08
CA SER A 73 -2.12 -12.22 -12.24
C SER A 73 -2.61 -10.80 -11.91
N ASN A 74 -3.33 -10.63 -10.80
CA ASN A 74 -3.79 -9.32 -10.32
C ASN A 74 -2.70 -8.55 -9.58
N PHE A 75 -1.52 -9.14 -9.41
CA PHE A 75 -0.34 -8.51 -8.81
C PHE A 75 0.75 -8.35 -9.86
N THR A 76 1.18 -7.13 -10.08
CA THR A 76 2.31 -6.83 -10.98
C THR A 76 3.52 -6.45 -10.14
N LYS A 77 4.64 -7.12 -10.36
CA LYS A 77 5.90 -6.76 -9.70
C LYS A 77 6.36 -5.40 -10.23
N MET A 78 6.77 -4.53 -9.31
CA MET A 78 7.19 -3.16 -9.58
C MET A 78 8.60 -2.96 -9.05
N THR A 79 9.33 -2.04 -9.67
CA THR A 79 10.52 -1.42 -9.10
C THR A 79 10.10 -0.26 -8.19
N TYR A 80 10.99 0.11 -7.28
CA TYR A 80 10.75 1.27 -6.43
C TYR A 80 10.63 2.58 -7.25
N GLN A 81 11.43 2.72 -8.30
CA GLN A 81 11.39 3.89 -9.18
C GLN A 81 10.03 4.05 -9.88
N GLU A 82 9.41 2.94 -10.31
CA GLU A 82 8.07 2.99 -10.91
C GLU A 82 7.04 3.50 -9.89
N VAL A 83 7.10 3.05 -8.63
CA VAL A 83 6.21 3.56 -7.57
C VAL A 83 6.43 5.06 -7.32
N ILE A 84 7.68 5.51 -7.30
CA ILE A 84 8.01 6.93 -7.16
C ILE A 84 7.48 7.76 -8.33
N ASN A 85 7.56 7.24 -9.56
CA ASN A 85 7.02 7.92 -10.72
C ASN A 85 5.50 8.09 -10.63
N GLU A 86 4.77 7.04 -10.20
CA GLU A 86 3.32 7.10 -10.00
C GLU A 86 2.92 8.07 -8.88
N LEU A 87 3.66 8.06 -7.77
CA LEU A 87 3.50 9.02 -6.67
C LEU A 87 3.69 10.46 -7.15
N MET A 88 4.81 10.73 -7.82
CA MET A 88 5.13 12.05 -8.36
C MET A 88 4.05 12.52 -9.32
N TYR A 89 3.64 11.67 -10.28
CA TYR A 89 2.61 12.02 -11.26
C TYR A 89 1.26 12.34 -10.58
N SER A 90 0.80 11.47 -9.69
CA SER A 90 -0.46 11.64 -8.95
C SER A 90 -0.50 12.94 -8.15
N LEU A 91 0.58 13.24 -7.45
CA LEU A 91 0.67 14.43 -6.60
C LEU A 91 0.90 15.72 -7.40
N MET A 92 1.60 15.64 -8.54
CA MET A 92 1.77 16.77 -9.46
C MET A 92 0.43 17.26 -10.03
N ILE A 93 -0.50 16.35 -10.30
CA ILE A 93 -1.86 16.70 -10.74
C ILE A 93 -2.59 17.53 -9.67
N LEU A 94 -2.37 17.24 -8.38
CA LEU A 94 -3.04 17.90 -7.27
C LEU A 94 -2.40 19.26 -6.92
N TYR A 95 -1.09 19.29 -6.73
CA TYR A 95 -0.39 20.46 -6.18
C TYR A 95 0.14 21.43 -7.23
N LYS A 96 0.38 20.96 -8.47
CA LYS A 96 0.96 21.76 -9.56
C LYS A 96 2.26 22.50 -9.17
N CYS A 97 2.97 22.01 -8.15
CA CYS A 97 4.20 22.59 -7.61
C CYS A 97 5.27 21.50 -7.43
N LYS A 98 6.29 21.52 -8.29
CA LYS A 98 7.30 20.45 -8.35
C LYS A 98 8.12 20.31 -7.06
N SER A 99 8.53 21.42 -6.43
CA SER A 99 9.34 21.37 -5.21
C SER A 99 8.57 20.73 -4.07
N THR A 100 7.35 21.19 -3.81
CA THR A 100 6.46 20.64 -2.78
C THR A 100 6.18 19.15 -3.01
N VAL A 101 5.89 18.75 -4.25
CA VAL A 101 5.65 17.33 -4.57
C VAL A 101 6.92 16.50 -4.35
N SER A 102 8.08 17.00 -4.75
CA SER A 102 9.36 16.31 -4.52
C SER A 102 9.65 16.11 -3.04
N GLU A 103 9.46 17.14 -2.21
CA GLU A 103 9.66 17.04 -0.75
C GLU A 103 8.70 16.04 -0.12
N PHE A 104 7.44 16.06 -0.55
CA PHE A 104 6.43 15.13 -0.06
C PHE A 104 6.72 13.68 -0.44
N VAL A 105 7.10 13.44 -1.69
CA VAL A 105 7.50 12.10 -2.14
C VAL A 105 8.74 11.63 -1.40
N GLN A 106 9.75 12.48 -1.20
CA GLN A 106 10.92 12.16 -0.37
C GLN A 106 10.53 11.82 1.08
N PHE A 107 9.58 12.53 1.66
CA PHE A 107 9.06 12.21 2.98
C PHE A 107 8.44 10.80 3.00
N ILE A 108 7.53 10.47 2.08
CA ILE A 108 6.92 9.14 1.98
C ILE A 108 7.98 8.06 1.74
N SER A 109 8.95 8.31 0.88
CA SER A 109 10.11 7.46 0.64
C SER A 109 10.86 7.10 1.92
N LEU A 110 11.17 8.10 2.75
CA LEU A 110 11.85 7.90 4.02
C LEU A 110 11.00 7.10 5.02
N ILE A 111 9.68 7.32 5.04
CA ILE A 111 8.77 6.56 5.91
C ILE A 111 8.74 5.08 5.49
N ILE A 112 8.63 4.80 4.19
CA ILE A 112 8.62 3.44 3.65
C ILE A 112 9.94 2.75 3.99
N ASP A 113 11.07 3.36 3.65
CA ASP A 113 12.39 2.75 3.87
C ASP A 113 12.66 2.43 5.34
N LYS A 114 12.37 3.37 6.25
CA LYS A 114 12.50 3.12 7.70
C LYS A 114 11.60 2.00 8.21
N THR A 115 10.50 1.72 7.52
CA THR A 115 9.49 0.76 7.98
C THR A 115 9.78 -0.66 7.50
N VAL A 116 10.22 -0.81 6.25
CA VAL A 116 10.37 -2.11 5.58
C VAL A 116 11.78 -2.41 5.06
N TYR A 117 12.68 -1.42 5.04
CA TYR A 117 14.01 -1.48 4.43
C TYR A 117 13.95 -1.85 2.95
N LEU A 118 13.99 -0.84 2.07
CA LEU A 118 13.66 -0.98 0.64
C LEU A 118 14.55 -1.99 -0.10
N ASP A 119 15.83 -2.09 0.26
CA ASP A 119 16.78 -2.99 -0.38
C ASP A 119 16.40 -4.48 -0.22
N ASP A 120 15.59 -4.82 0.78
CA ASP A 120 15.08 -6.17 1.05
C ASP A 120 13.60 -6.35 0.65
N CYS A 121 13.04 -5.40 -0.10
CA CYS A 121 11.63 -5.43 -0.47
C CYS A 121 11.38 -6.00 -1.87
N GLU A 122 10.40 -6.89 -1.97
CA GLU A 122 9.70 -7.13 -3.22
C GLU A 122 8.43 -6.26 -3.27
N ILE A 123 8.26 -5.47 -4.33
CA ILE A 123 7.18 -4.49 -4.45
C ILE A 123 6.16 -4.97 -5.50
N PHE A 124 4.87 -4.86 -5.17
CA PHE A 124 3.78 -5.28 -6.04
C PHE A 124 2.72 -4.19 -6.15
N SER A 125 2.15 -4.00 -7.33
CA SER A 125 0.90 -3.25 -7.54
C SER A 125 -0.27 -4.22 -7.67
N TYR A 126 -1.33 -4.00 -6.91
CA TYR A 126 -2.59 -4.74 -7.02
C TYR A 126 -3.54 -4.07 -8.03
N LYS A 127 -4.10 -4.85 -8.96
CA LYS A 127 -4.82 -4.36 -10.16
C LYS A 127 -6.31 -4.72 -10.22
N ASN A 128 -6.80 -5.58 -9.34
CA ASN A 128 -8.22 -5.95 -9.34
C ASN A 128 -9.05 -4.85 -8.64
N ARG A 129 -9.93 -4.22 -9.42
CA ARG A 129 -10.78 -3.10 -9.00
C ARG A 129 -11.96 -3.49 -8.13
N ASN A 130 -12.37 -4.76 -8.17
CA ASN A 130 -13.64 -5.19 -7.59
C ASN A 130 -13.66 -4.94 -6.07
N GLY A 131 -14.83 -4.60 -5.54
CA GLY A 131 -15.03 -4.40 -4.11
C GLY A 131 -14.36 -3.13 -3.59
N PRO A 132 -13.24 -3.19 -2.83
CA PRO A 132 -12.72 -2.02 -2.11
C PRO A 132 -12.28 -0.86 -3.01
N PHE A 133 -11.99 -1.13 -4.28
CA PHE A 133 -11.44 -0.15 -5.21
C PHE A 133 -12.43 0.31 -6.29
N GLU A 134 -13.66 -0.22 -6.29
CA GLU A 134 -14.60 -0.08 -7.41
C GLU A 134 -15.13 1.35 -7.57
N LYS A 135 -15.33 2.05 -6.45
CA LYS A 135 -15.84 3.42 -6.41
C LYS A 135 -14.84 4.51 -6.82
N TYR A 136 -13.57 4.15 -7.03
CA TYR A 136 -12.51 5.13 -7.33
C TYR A 136 -12.29 5.27 -8.83
N SER A 137 -12.18 6.52 -9.30
CA SER A 137 -11.89 6.82 -10.70
C SER A 137 -10.52 6.27 -11.10
N TRP A 138 -9.55 6.41 -10.22
CA TRP A 138 -8.26 5.73 -10.26
C TRP A 138 -7.79 5.39 -8.85
N TYR A 139 -6.93 4.38 -8.77
CA TYR A 139 -6.26 4.00 -7.53
C TYR A 139 -4.91 3.35 -7.85
N PHE A 140 -4.02 3.40 -6.88
CA PHE A 140 -2.84 2.58 -6.78
C PHE A 140 -2.84 1.89 -5.42
N SER A 141 -2.56 0.60 -5.39
CA SER A 141 -2.38 -0.15 -4.16
C SER A 141 -1.06 -0.90 -4.27
N PHE A 142 -0.04 -0.35 -3.63
CA PHE A 142 1.32 -0.89 -3.63
C PHE A 142 1.59 -1.67 -2.35
N LEU A 143 2.15 -2.86 -2.47
CA LEU A 143 2.52 -3.73 -1.36
C LEU A 143 4.02 -3.97 -1.36
N PHE A 144 4.67 -3.53 -0.30
CA PHE A 144 6.11 -3.67 -0.06
C PHE A 144 6.33 -4.84 0.90
N TYR A 145 6.71 -5.99 0.35
CA TYR A 145 6.98 -7.19 1.14
C TYR A 145 8.45 -7.26 1.54
N SER A 146 8.73 -7.08 2.83
CA SER A 146 10.04 -7.24 3.44
C SER A 146 10.21 -8.68 3.94
N LYS A 147 11.13 -9.42 3.31
CA LYS A 147 11.37 -10.83 3.63
C LYS A 147 12.03 -10.99 4.99
N ASN A 148 13.07 -10.21 5.28
CA ASN A 148 13.80 -10.25 6.55
C ASN A 148 13.00 -9.57 7.66
N GLY A 149 12.35 -8.44 7.35
CA GLY A 149 11.49 -7.72 8.28
C GLY A 149 10.17 -8.44 8.60
N LYS A 150 9.85 -9.52 7.86
CA LYS A 150 8.64 -10.36 7.98
C LYS A 150 7.37 -9.50 8.08
N ARG A 151 7.23 -8.55 7.17
CA ARG A 151 6.10 -7.61 7.14
C ARG A 151 5.76 -7.19 5.72
N VAL A 152 4.54 -6.69 5.55
CA VAL A 152 4.07 -6.02 4.35
C VAL A 152 3.65 -4.61 4.74
N LEU A 153 4.15 -3.60 4.04
CA LEU A 153 3.60 -2.25 4.07
C LEU A 153 2.71 -2.07 2.84
N MET A 154 1.46 -1.66 3.04
CA MET A 154 0.54 -1.31 1.98
C MET A 154 0.44 0.20 1.89
N LEU A 155 0.69 0.74 0.70
CA LEU A 155 0.50 2.15 0.35
C LEU A 155 -0.66 2.22 -0.63
N ASN A 156 -1.71 2.94 -0.25
CA ASN A 156 -2.83 3.21 -1.13
C ASN A 156 -2.84 4.67 -1.55
N LEU A 157 -3.08 4.91 -2.83
CA LEU A 157 -3.49 6.20 -3.38
C LEU A 157 -4.82 5.98 -4.09
N LYS A 158 -5.81 6.82 -3.83
CA LYS A 158 -7.16 6.64 -4.34
C LYS A 158 -7.75 8.00 -4.69
N ASN A 159 -8.55 8.05 -5.74
CA ASN A 159 -9.28 9.26 -6.10
C ASN A 159 -10.75 8.96 -6.40
N ILE A 160 -11.64 9.71 -5.78
CA ILE A 160 -13.09 9.71 -6.04
C ILE A 160 -13.35 10.96 -6.89
N ASN A 161 -13.87 10.80 -8.10
CA ASN A 161 -14.28 11.94 -8.92
C ASN A 161 -15.32 12.81 -8.22
#